data_AF-A0A1H7TWP5-F1
#
_entry.id   AF-A0A1H7TWP5-F1
#
_cell.length_a   1.000
_cell.length_b   1.000
_cell.length_c   1.000
_cell.angle_alpha   90.00
_cell.angle_beta   90.00
_cell.angle_gamma   90.00
#
_symmetry.space_group_name_H-M   'P 1'
#
loop_
_entity.id
_entity.type
_entity.pdbx_description
1 polymer ?
#
loop_
_entity_poly.entity_id
_entity_poly.type
_entity_poly.pdbx_seq_one_letter_code
_entity_poly.pdbx_strand_id
1 'polypeptide(L)'
;MYAQFTIAKRLPEVKNALRLQKCLILGNYMMLISLIIILLCITATFVLNDYVAMFWQIFAHINTIIFAGALKLGYVLRCIALYGFGRKDF
;
A
#
# COMPACT_ATOMS: atom_id res chain seq x y z
N MET A 1 11.42 4.03 11.51
CA MET A 1 10.52 3.37 10.54
C MET A 1 10.90 3.88 9.14
N TYR A 2 11.27 3.02 8.18
CA TYR A 2 11.68 3.45 6.82
C TYR A 2 10.46 3.93 6.01
N ALA A 3 10.01 5.16 6.27
CA ALA A 3 9.01 5.89 5.51
C ALA A 3 9.65 6.56 4.27
N GLN A 4 10.44 5.80 3.52
CA GLN A 4 11.05 6.31 2.29
C GLN A 4 9.96 6.30 1.20
N PHE A 5 9.37 7.46 0.94
CA PHE A 5 8.47 7.71 -0.20
C PHE A 5 9.21 8.35 -1.38
N THR A 6 10.50 8.64 -1.20
CA THR A 6 11.38 9.28 -2.19
C THR A 6 12.70 8.52 -2.28
N ILE A 7 13.39 8.71 -3.40
CA ILE A 7 14.70 8.12 -3.65
C ILE A 7 15.72 8.81 -2.72
N ALA A 8 16.31 8.03 -1.82
CA ALA A 8 17.42 8.43 -0.95
C ALA A 8 18.61 8.91 -1.77
N LYS A 9 19.20 10.03 -1.33
CA LYS A 9 20.41 10.63 -1.93
C LYS A 9 21.66 9.73 -1.77
N ARG A 10 21.62 8.78 -0.84
CA ARG A 10 22.67 7.78 -0.56
C ARG A 10 22.01 6.41 -0.51
N LEU A 11 22.38 5.55 -1.44
CA LEU A 11 21.95 4.16 -1.51
C LEU A 11 22.97 3.27 -0.79
N PRO A 12 22.55 2.22 -0.08
CA PRO A 12 23.47 1.21 0.44
C PRO A 12 24.16 0.48 -0.72
N GLU A 13 25.40 0.06 -0.49
CA GLU A 13 26.27 -0.58 -1.50
C GLU A 13 25.89 -2.05 -1.72
N VAL A 14 24.62 -2.29 -2.06
CA VAL A 14 24.06 -3.61 -2.33
C VAL A 14 23.80 -3.78 -3.84
N LYS A 15 23.95 -5.01 -4.33
CA LYS A 15 23.65 -5.33 -5.72
C LYS A 15 22.21 -4.94 -6.04
N ASN A 16 22.00 -4.15 -7.09
CA ASN A 16 20.68 -3.64 -7.50
C ASN A 16 19.98 -2.70 -6.47
N ALA A 17 20.73 -1.96 -5.65
CA ALA A 17 20.17 -1.05 -4.63
C ALA A 17 19.04 -0.13 -5.14
N LEU A 18 19.18 0.42 -6.36
CA LEU A 18 18.17 1.28 -6.97
C LEU A 18 16.84 0.54 -7.26
N ARG A 19 16.90 -0.72 -7.70
CA ARG A 19 15.71 -1.54 -7.96
C ARG A 19 15.00 -1.90 -6.66
N LEU A 20 15.77 -2.24 -5.62
CA LEU A 20 15.23 -2.50 -4.28
C LEU A 20 14.57 -1.25 -3.69
N GLN A 21 15.16 -0.07 -3.89
CA GLN A 21 14.56 1.18 -3.44
C GLN A 21 13.27 1.50 -4.19
N LYS A 22 13.23 1.32 -5.51
CA LYS A 22 11.98 1.46 -6.29
C LYS A 22 10.90 0.49 -5.80
N CYS A 23 11.27 -0.75 -5.49
CA CYS A 23 10.35 -1.74 -4.91
C CYS A 23 9.82 -1.29 -3.53
N LEU A 24 10.68 -0.76 -2.66
CA LEU A 24 10.31 -0.23 -1.35
C LEU A 24 9.31 0.94 -1.48
N ILE A 25 9.60 1.89 -2.36
CA ILE A 25 8.76 3.06 -2.60
C ILE A 25 7.42 2.61 -3.19
N LEU A 26 7.43 1.70 -4.16
CA LEU A 26 6.22 1.14 -4.77
C LEU A 26 5.34 0.44 -3.72
N GLY A 27 5.93 -0.40 -2.86
CA GLY A 27 5.21 -1.06 -1.77
C GLY A 27 4.57 -0.06 -0.80
N ASN A 28 5.32 0.97 -0.39
CA ASN A 28 4.79 2.03 0.48
C ASN A 28 3.65 2.84 -0.16
N TYR A 29 3.77 3.21 -1.44
CA TYR A 29 2.69 3.90 -2.15
C TYR A 29 1.46 3.01 -2.32
N MET A 30 1.65 1.73 -2.64
CA MET A 30 0.56 0.76 -2.76
C MET A 30 -0.20 0.63 -1.44
N MET A 31 0.51 0.52 -0.31
CA MET A 31 -0.13 0.49 1.03
C MET A 31 -0.93 1.77 1.32
N LEU A 32 -0.35 2.95 1.03
CA LEU A 32 -0.98 4.24 1.30
C LEU A 32 -2.22 4.47 0.44
N ILE A 33 -2.14 4.20 -0.86
CA ILE A 33 -3.26 4.31 -1.80
C ILE A 33 -4.37 3.34 -1.41
N SER A 34 -4.04 2.08 -1.13
CA SER A 34 -5.02 1.09 -0.68
C SER A 34 -5.73 1.53 0.60
N LEU A 35 -5.01 2.11 1.57
CA LEU A 35 -5.59 2.59 2.82
C LEU A 35 -6.58 3.74 2.57
N ILE A 36 -6.21 4.71 1.71
CA ILE A 36 -7.11 5.82 1.34
C ILE A 36 -8.38 5.28 0.67
N ILE A 37 -8.25 4.33 -0.26
CA ILE A 37 -9.40 3.78 -0.97
C ILE A 37 -10.31 3.00 0.00
N ILE A 38 -9.74 2.21 0.92
CA ILE A 38 -10.51 1.52 1.97
C ILE A 38 -11.30 2.52 2.82
N LEU A 39 -10.67 3.62 3.26
CA LEU A 39 -11.36 4.66 4.03
C LEU A 39 -12.50 5.30 3.22
N LEU A 40 -12.28 5.58 1.94
CA LEU A 40 -13.32 6.12 1.05
C LEU A 40 -14.48 5.13 0.89
N CYS A 41 -14.20 3.84 0.70
CA CYS A 41 -15.23 2.81 0.61
C CYS A 41 -16.03 2.70 1.91
N ILE A 42 -15.38 2.68 3.07
CA ILE A 42 -16.04 2.66 4.38
C ILE A 42 -16.91 3.91 4.55
N THR A 43 -16.42 5.08 4.17
CA THR A 43 -17.19 6.33 4.26
C THR A 43 -18.42 6.28 3.33
N ALA A 44 -18.26 5.81 2.10
CA ALA A 44 -19.36 5.65 1.16
C ALA A 44 -20.43 4.66 1.65
N THR A 45 -20.02 3.54 2.24
CA THR A 45 -20.94 2.50 2.70
C THR A 45 -21.65 2.85 4.01
N PHE A 46 -20.94 3.46 4.97
CA PHE A 46 -21.49 3.66 6.32
C PHE A 46 -21.93 5.10 6.61
N VAL A 47 -21.20 6.11 6.12
CA VAL A 47 -21.50 7.51 6.43
C VAL A 47 -22.49 8.10 5.43
N LEU A 48 -22.37 7.72 4.16
CA LEU A 48 -23.19 8.23 3.05
C LEU A 48 -24.26 7.23 2.61
N ASN A 49 -24.61 6.26 3.45
CA ASN A 49 -25.53 5.16 3.12
C ASN A 49 -26.84 5.65 2.47
N ASP A 50 -27.43 6.73 2.99
CA ASP A 50 -28.71 7.25 2.50
C ASP A 50 -28.62 7.99 1.14
N TYR A 51 -27.42 8.38 0.72
CA TYR A 51 -27.19 9.14 -0.51
C TYR A 51 -26.68 8.27 -1.67
N VAL A 52 -26.30 7.01 -1.38
CA VAL A 52 -25.63 6.13 -2.33
C VAL A 52 -26.53 4.96 -2.68
N ALA A 53 -26.76 4.73 -3.97
CA ALA A 53 -27.58 3.61 -4.44
C ALA A 53 -27.00 2.26 -4.01
N MET A 54 -27.88 1.27 -3.75
CA MET A 54 -27.52 -0.10 -3.36
C MET A 54 -26.42 -0.72 -4.23
N PHE A 55 -26.49 -0.49 -5.56
CA PHE A 55 -25.46 -0.97 -6.49
C PHE A 55 -24.06 -0.44 -6.15
N TRP A 56 -23.94 0.85 -5.85
CA TRP A 56 -22.65 1.46 -5.46
C TRP A 56 -22.17 0.98 -4.10
N GLN A 57 -23.07 0.71 -3.16
CA GLN A 57 -22.71 0.15 -1.85
C GLN A 57 -22.10 -1.24 -1.97
N ILE A 58 -22.71 -2.12 -2.78
CA ILE A 58 -22.18 -3.46 -3.07
C ILE A 58 -20.79 -3.35 -3.70
N PHE A 59 -20.64 -2.47 -4.69
CA PHE A 59 -19.36 -2.24 -5.33
C PHE A 59 -18.30 -1.73 -4.34
N ALA A 60 -18.62 -0.74 -3.49
CA ALA A 60 -17.71 -0.23 -2.46
C ALA A 60 -17.30 -1.32 -1.45
N HIS A 61 -18.24 -2.20 -1.06
CA HIS A 61 -17.94 -3.34 -0.20
C HIS A 61 -16.97 -4.33 -0.83
N ILE A 62 -17.19 -4.72 -2.09
CA ILE A 62 -16.29 -5.64 -2.81
C ILE A 62 -14.90 -5.01 -2.95
N ASN A 63 -14.84 -3.72 -3.31
CA ASN A 63 -13.58 -2.99 -3.41
C ASN A 63 -12.83 -2.95 -2.08
N THR A 64 -13.53 -2.80 -0.96
CA THR A 64 -12.90 -2.82 0.38
C THR A 64 -12.08 -4.11 0.60
N ILE A 65 -12.61 -5.26 0.19
CA ILE A 65 -11.93 -6.57 0.31
C ILE A 65 -10.72 -6.64 -0.64
N ILE A 66 -10.90 -6.22 -1.90
CA ILE A 66 -9.82 -6.23 -2.91
C ILE A 66 -8.66 -5.32 -2.47
N PHE A 67 -8.96 -4.10 -2.02
CA PHE A 67 -7.94 -3.15 -1.59
C PHE A 67 -7.28 -3.55 -0.26
N ALA A 68 -7.98 -4.25 0.64
CA ALA A 68 -7.37 -4.85 1.82
C ALA A 68 -6.33 -5.92 1.42
N GLY A 69 -6.63 -6.72 0.39
CA GLY A 69 -5.65 -7.63 -0.22
C GLY A 69 -4.46 -6.89 -0.81
N ALA A 70 -4.71 -5.81 -1.56
CA ALA A 70 -3.66 -4.97 -2.13
C ALA A 70 -2.76 -4.32 -1.05
N LEU A 71 -3.33 -3.90 0.09
CA LEU A 71 -2.55 -3.37 1.21
C LEU A 71 -1.57 -4.42 1.75
N LYS A 72 -2.02 -5.67 1.91
CA LYS A 72 -1.17 -6.79 2.32
C LYS A 72 -0.08 -7.10 1.29
N LEU A 73 -0.39 -7.02 -0.01
CA LEU A 73 0.60 -7.19 -1.08
C LEU A 73 1.66 -6.08 -1.05
N GLY A 74 1.26 -4.82 -0.81
CA GLY A 74 2.18 -3.70 -0.64
C GLY A 74 3.14 -3.91 0.54
N TYR A 75 2.64 -4.47 1.64
CA TYR A 75 3.47 -4.85 2.79
C TYR A 75 4.50 -5.93 2.43
N VAL A 76 4.10 -6.97 1.71
CA VAL A 76 5.01 -8.02 1.26
C VAL A 76 6.12 -7.46 0.35
N LEU A 77 5.78 -6.56 -0.58
CA LEU A 77 6.78 -5.89 -1.42
C LEU A 77 7.79 -5.08 -0.60
N ARG A 78 7.32 -4.37 0.43
CA ARG A 78 8.17 -3.66 1.38
C ARG A 78 9.11 -4.62 2.12
N CYS A 79 8.62 -5.76 2.60
CA CYS A 79 9.45 -6.76 3.27
C CYS A 79 10.51 -7.35 2.33
N ILE A 80 10.16 -7.65 1.08
CA ILE A 80 11.11 -8.14 0.06
C ILE A 80 12.22 -7.10 -0.17
N ALA A 81 11.86 -5.81 -0.28
CA ALA A 81 12.84 -4.75 -0.47
C ALA A 81 13.77 -4.61 0.75
N LEU A 82 13.22 -4.62 1.97
CA LEU A 82 14.01 -4.57 3.21
C LEU A 82 14.93 -5.77 3.37
N TYR A 83 14.46 -6.97 3.01
CA TYR A 83 15.25 -8.20 3.01
C TYR A 83 16.41 -8.08 2.03
N GLY A 84 16.16 -7.54 0.83
CA GLY A 84 17.20 -7.25 -0.17
C GLY A 84 18.23 -6.21 0.28
N PHE A 85 17.88 -5.32 1.21
CA PHE A 85 18.82 -4.39 1.85
C PHE A 85 19.62 -5.03 3.00
N GLY A 86 19.44 -6.32 3.28
CA GLY A 86 20.14 -7.05 4.34
C GLY A 86 19.63 -6.74 5.74
N ARG A 87 18.48 -6.06 5.87
CA ARG A 87 17.82 -5.83 7.17
C ARG A 87 16.92 -7.01 7.49
N LYS A 88 16.80 -7.35 8.77
CA LYS A 88 15.92 -8.43 9.27
C LYS A 88 14.74 -7.91 10.09
N ASP A 89 14.61 -6.59 10.17
CA ASP A 89 13.53 -5.92 10.89
C ASP A 89 12.34 -5.77 9.93
N PHE A 90 11.46 -6.79 9.90
CA PHE A 90 10.27 -6.83 9.04
C PHE A 90 9.00 -6.70 9.86
#